data_AF-Q5KQW7-F1
#
_entry.id   AF-Q5KQW7-F1
#
_cell.length_a   1.000
_cell.length_b   1.000
_cell.length_c   1.000
_cell.angle_alpha   90.00
_cell.angle_beta   90.00
_cell.angle_gamma   90.00
#
_symmetry.space_group_name_H-M   'P 1'
#
loop_
_entity.id
_entity.type
_entity.pdbx_description
1 polymer ?
#
loop_
_entity_poly.entity_id
_entity_poly.type
_entity_poly.pdbx_seq_one_letter_code
_entity_poly.pdbx_strand_id
1 'polypeptide(L)' 'TSQLSQFMDQNNPLAGVTNKRRLSALGPGGLSRDRASMEVRDV' A
#
# COMPACT_ATOMS: atom_id res chain seq x y z
N THR A 1 14.12 -8.90 2.65
CA THR A 1 13.12 -8.28 1.76
C THR A 1 11.81 -8.16 2.53
N SER A 2 11.32 -6.94 2.75
CA SER A 2 10.08 -6.68 3.51
C SER A 2 8.99 -6.16 2.59
N GLN A 3 7.76 -6.64 2.74
CA GLN A 3 6.63 -6.27 1.87
C GLN A 3 6.25 -4.78 1.96
N LEU A 4 6.48 -4.16 3.11
CA LEU A 4 6.22 -2.72 3.33
C LEU A 4 7.40 -1.84 2.93
N SER A 5 8.58 -2.42 2.70
CA SER A 5 9.74 -1.68 2.20
C SER A 5 9.70 -1.67 0.67
N GLN A 6 9.36 -0.51 0.10
CA GLN A 6 9.19 -0.31 -1.34
C GLN A 6 10.19 0.74 -1.85
N PHE A 7 10.57 0.63 -3.12
CA PHE A 7 11.34 1.69 -3.77
C PHE A 7 10.50 2.95 -3.92
N MET A 8 11.11 4.10 -3.63
CA MET A 8 10.45 5.39 -3.72
C MET A 8 10.22 5.76 -5.19
N ASP A 9 8.99 6.20 -5.48
CA ASP A 9 8.64 6.80 -6.76
C ASP A 9 9.04 8.29 -6.73
N GLN A 10 9.92 8.68 -7.65
CA GLN A 10 10.55 10.00 -7.71
C GLN A 10 10.35 10.69 -9.07
N ASN A 11 9.36 10.24 -9.86
CA ASN A 11 9.12 10.79 -11.19
C ASN A 11 8.74 12.28 -11.16
N ASN A 12 8.12 12.75 -10.07
CA ASN A 12 7.82 14.15 -9.81
C ASN A 12 7.61 14.40 -8.30
N PRO A 13 7.56 15.68 -7.84
CA PRO A 13 7.36 15.99 -6.42
C PRO A 13 6.05 15.45 -5.83
N LEU A 14 4.97 15.40 -6.61
CA LEU A 14 3.67 14.87 -6.17
C LEU A 14 3.73 13.35 -5.94
N ALA A 15 4.50 12.62 -6.75
CA ALA A 15 4.71 11.18 -6.61
C ALA A 15 5.38 10.86 -5.27
N GLY A 16 6.41 11.62 -4.89
CA GLY A 16 7.08 11.48 -3.60
C GLY A 16 6.16 11.75 -2.41
N VAL A 17 5.29 12.77 -2.49
CA VAL A 17 4.30 13.08 -1.44
C VAL A 17 3.24 11.98 -1.35
N THR A 18 2.72 11.52 -2.48
CA THR A 18 1.70 10.45 -2.54
C THR A 18 2.23 9.13 -2.00
N ASN A 19 3.46 8.75 -2.33
CA ASN A 19 4.07 7.50 -1.87
C ASN A 19 4.27 7.51 -0.34
N LYS A 20 4.75 8.63 0.21
CA LYS A 20 4.92 8.79 1.67
C LYS A 20 3.61 8.79 2.46
N ARG A 21 2.49 9.17 1.84
CA ARG A 21 1.16 9.22 2.47
C ARG A 21 0.29 8.01 2.14
N ARG A 22 0.82 7.01 1.44
CA ARG A 22 0.08 5.82 1.03
C ARG A 22 -0.23 4.93 2.25
N LEU A 23 -1.51 4.61 2.43
CA LEU A 23 -1.96 3.62 3.42
C LEU A 23 -2.15 2.26 2.74
N SER A 24 -1.79 1.19 3.44
CA SER A 24 -1.96 -0.19 2.97
C SER A 24 -2.50 -1.05 4.10
N ALA A 25 -3.60 -1.75 3.83
CA ALA A 25 -4.10 -2.82 4.69
C ALA A 25 -3.39 -4.17 4.41
N LEU A 26 -2.56 -4.22 3.36
CA LEU A 26 -1.75 -5.38 3.00
C LEU A 26 -0.41 -5.34 3.75
N GLY A 27 0.06 -6.49 4.20
CA GLY A 27 1.27 -6.59 5.02
C GLY A 27 1.33 -7.89 5.81
N PRO A 28 2.48 -8.25 6.39
CA PRO A 28 2.52 -9.21 7.49
C PRO A 28 1.56 -8.76 8.60
N GLY A 29 0.65 -9.64 9.03
CA GLY A 29 -0.41 -9.31 10.01
C GLY A 29 -1.59 -8.52 9.45
N GLY A 30 -1.57 -8.14 8.17
CA GLY A 30 -2.67 -7.49 7.46
C GLY A 30 -3.43 -8.44 6.54
N LEU A 31 -4.21 -7.86 5.62
CA LEU A 31 -4.99 -8.62 4.64
C LEU A 31 -4.08 -9.21 3.55
N SER A 32 -4.42 -10.41 3.08
CA SER A 32 -3.87 -10.94 1.82
C SER A 32 -4.82 -10.61 0.68
N ARG A 33 -4.27 -10.22 -0.48
CA ARG A 33 -5.06 -9.82 -1.66
C ARG A 33 -6.04 -10.90 -2.11
N ASP A 34 -5.62 -12.16 -2.03
CA ASP A 34 -6.39 -13.32 -2.48
C ASP A 34 -7.52 -13.71 -1.51
N ARG A 35 -7.43 -13.26 -0.25
CA ARG A 35 -8.38 -13.63 0.82
C ARG A 35 -9.21 -12.45 1.33
N ALA A 36 -8.91 -11.23 0.90
CA ALA A 36 -9.66 -10.04 1.29
C ALA A 36 -11.08 -10.08 0.69
N SER A 37 -12.10 -10.02 1.55
CA SER A 37 -13.52 -9.97 1.15
C SER A 37 -13.87 -8.69 0.40
N MET A 38 -15.06 -8.63 -0.21
CA MET A 38 -15.53 -7.40 -0.89
C MET A 38 -15.93 -6.30 0.11
N GLU A 39 -16.43 -6.65 1.29
CA GLU A 39 -16.87 -5.69 2.31
C GLU A 39 -15.75 -4.75 2.76
N VAL A 40 -14.51 -5.27 2.90
CA VAL A 40 -13.35 -4.44 3.30
C VAL A 40 -12.81 -3.54 2.19
N ARG A 41 -13.43 -3.56 1.00
CA ARG A 41 -13.07 -2.73 -0.17
C ARG A 41 -14.10 -1.63 -0.46
N ASP A 42 -15.21 -1.59 0.27
CA ASP A 42 -16.23 -0.55 0.14
C ASP A 42 -15.74 0.80 0.73
N VAL A 43 -16.39 1.92 0.37
CA VAL A 43 -16.01 3.29 0.76
C VAL A 43 -17.13 4.03 1.49
#